data_AF-A0A3Q0J2R7-F1
#
_entry.id   AF-A0A3Q0J2R7-F1
#
_cell.length_a   1.000
_cell.length_b   1.000
_cell.length_c   1.000
_cell.angle_alpha   90.00
_cell.angle_beta   90.00
_cell.angle_gamma   90.00
#
_symmetry.space_group_name_H-M   'P 1'
#
loop_
_entity.id
_entity.type
_entity.pdbx_description
1 polymer ?
#
loop_
_entity_poly.entity_id
_entity_poly.type
_entity_poly.pdbx_seq_one_letter_code
_entity_poly.pdbx_strand_id
1 'polypeptide(L)'
;MADSYYYQGDYIRHPVLYELSHKYGFITENVAEEALPNKLEELKEHIRKEIRKELKIKEGAEKLREVARDRKSLSDVATIVKKSNSKLSELHNELQELESQIIMTQGQTVTSPTAANHEHDPVISMHTASITSQDGSKFANDLRLVSLEKQLNIEQKVKQGAENMIQSLTSGGDSFPSRNNSTSSRKSSRGRKT
;
A
#
# COMPACT_ATOMS: atom_id res chain seq x y z
N MET A 1 -13.63 -9.53 49.63
CA MET A 1 -14.51 -8.71 48.78
C MET A 1 -13.62 -8.05 47.75
N ALA A 2 -13.38 -8.76 46.65
CA ALA A 2 -12.45 -8.37 45.61
C ALA A 2 -13.22 -7.96 44.36
N ASP A 3 -12.71 -6.91 43.74
CA ASP A 3 -12.76 -6.59 42.30
C ASP A 3 -14.06 -6.00 41.73
N SER A 4 -14.29 -4.74 42.12
CA SER A 4 -15.09 -3.76 41.37
C SER A 4 -14.21 -3.02 40.34
N TYR A 5 -13.72 -3.69 39.29
CA TYR A 5 -12.93 -3.04 38.21
C TYR A 5 -13.17 -3.58 36.78
N TYR A 6 -14.28 -4.26 36.51
CA TYR A 6 -14.49 -4.96 35.21
C TYR A 6 -15.37 -4.25 34.16
N TYR A 7 -15.48 -2.91 34.14
CA TYR A 7 -16.33 -2.27 33.11
C TYR A 7 -15.77 -1.02 32.43
N GLN A 8 -14.45 -0.78 32.50
CA GLN A 8 -13.86 0.40 31.86
C GLN A 8 -12.87 0.10 30.71
N GLY A 9 -12.59 -1.18 30.45
CA GLY A 9 -11.61 -1.60 29.43
C GLY A 9 -12.20 -1.98 28.07
N ASP A 10 -13.45 -2.48 28.02
CA ASP A 10 -13.99 -3.10 26.80
C ASP A 10 -14.47 -2.09 25.75
N TYR A 11 -14.82 -0.86 26.18
CA TYR A 11 -15.15 0.26 25.29
C TYR A 11 -13.96 0.73 24.42
N ILE A 12 -12.73 0.30 24.74
CA ILE A 12 -11.50 0.84 24.14
C ILE A 12 -10.98 -0.07 23.00
N ARG A 13 -11.51 -1.28 22.85
CA ARG A 13 -10.97 -2.27 21.91
C ARG A 13 -11.27 -1.92 20.45
N HIS A 14 -12.45 -1.37 20.17
CA HIS A 14 -12.88 -1.04 18.81
C HIS A 14 -13.51 0.37 18.69
N PRO A 15 -12.71 1.45 18.79
CA PRO A 15 -13.20 2.83 18.73
C PRO A 15 -13.98 3.14 17.43
N VAL A 16 -13.45 2.72 16.28
CA VAL A 16 -14.09 2.92 14.96
C VAL A 16 -15.43 2.18 14.85
N LEU A 17 -15.51 0.93 15.31
CA LEU A 17 -16.79 0.21 15.37
C LEU A 17 -17.81 0.96 16.21
N TYR A 18 -17.44 1.45 17.39
CA TYR A 18 -18.35 2.18 18.29
C TYR A 18 -18.84 3.49 17.66
N GLU A 19 -17.93 4.30 17.13
CA GLU A 19 -18.26 5.58 16.50
C GLU A 19 -19.19 5.41 15.29
N LEU A 20 -18.84 4.50 14.38
CA LEU A 20 -19.61 4.27 13.17
C LEU A 20 -20.93 3.55 13.47
N SER A 21 -20.96 2.60 14.40
CA SER A 21 -22.22 1.96 14.80
C SER A 21 -23.19 2.96 15.41
N HIS A 22 -22.72 3.87 16.26
CA HIS A 22 -23.55 4.95 16.78
C HIS A 22 -24.03 5.92 15.68
N LYS A 23 -23.14 6.29 14.74
CA LYS A 23 -23.47 7.16 13.60
C LYS A 23 -24.56 6.58 12.70
N TYR A 24 -24.56 5.26 12.49
CA TYR A 24 -25.50 4.57 11.61
C TYR A 24 -26.66 3.89 12.36
N GLY A 25 -26.74 4.04 13.69
CA GLY A 25 -27.80 3.46 14.52
C GLY A 25 -27.73 1.93 14.68
N PHE A 26 -26.56 1.34 14.54
CA PHE A 26 -26.32 -0.07 14.87
C PHE A 26 -26.14 -0.24 16.38
N ILE A 27 -26.92 -1.15 16.98
CA ILE A 27 -26.80 -1.49 18.40
C ILE A 27 -25.57 -2.38 18.60
N THR A 28 -24.55 -1.87 19.29
CA THR A 28 -23.30 -2.58 19.63
C THR A 28 -23.09 -2.76 21.14
N GLU A 29 -23.98 -2.26 21.99
CA GLU A 29 -23.78 -2.12 23.44
C GLU A 29 -23.58 -3.43 24.23
N ASN A 30 -23.81 -4.62 23.66
CA ASN A 30 -23.60 -5.91 24.35
C ASN A 30 -23.23 -7.05 23.37
N VAL A 31 -22.31 -6.79 22.43
CA VAL A 31 -21.91 -7.80 21.45
C VAL A 31 -20.83 -8.71 22.05
N ALA A 32 -21.15 -10.00 22.25
CA ALA A 32 -20.16 -11.02 22.59
C ALA A 32 -19.00 -11.00 21.57
N GLU A 33 -17.74 -11.18 22.00
CA GLU A 33 -16.58 -11.05 21.11
C GLU A 33 -16.70 -11.93 19.82
N GLU A 34 -17.42 -13.04 19.88
CA GLU A 34 -17.67 -13.93 18.74
C GLU A 34 -18.58 -13.32 17.65
N ALA A 35 -19.41 -12.32 17.99
CA ALA A 35 -20.31 -11.63 17.05
C ALA A 35 -19.71 -10.32 16.49
N LEU A 36 -18.57 -9.87 17.01
CA LEU A 36 -17.83 -8.70 16.51
C LEU A 36 -17.50 -8.77 15.01
N PRO A 37 -16.98 -9.90 14.46
CA PRO A 37 -16.65 -9.99 13.04
C PRO A 37 -17.87 -9.82 12.14
N ASN A 38 -19.01 -10.40 12.56
CA ASN A 38 -20.27 -10.29 11.83
C ASN A 38 -20.81 -8.85 11.83
N LYS A 39 -20.66 -8.13 12.94
CA LYS A 39 -21.08 -6.72 13.06
C LYS A 39 -20.19 -5.77 12.26
N LEU A 40 -18.89 -6.01 12.26
CA LEU A 40 -17.93 -5.29 11.40
C LEU A 40 -18.24 -5.52 9.92
N GLU A 41 -18.55 -6.77 9.52
CA GLU A 41 -18.91 -7.09 8.13
C GLU A 41 -20.25 -6.44 7.72
N GLU A 42 -21.25 -6.44 8.61
CA GLU A 42 -22.55 -5.79 8.39
C GLU A 42 -22.39 -4.28 8.17
N LEU A 43 -21.60 -3.61 9.02
CA LEU A 43 -21.30 -2.19 8.93
C LEU A 43 -20.49 -1.87 7.66
N LYS A 44 -19.51 -2.71 7.30
CA LYS A 44 -18.74 -2.59 6.05
C LYS A 44 -19.65 -2.66 4.83
N GLU A 45 -20.58 -3.61 4.80
CA GLU A 45 -21.53 -3.73 3.70
C GLU A 45 -22.54 -2.57 3.69
N HIS A 46 -22.92 -2.04 4.85
CA HIS A 46 -23.74 -0.82 4.94
C HIS A 46 -23.05 0.37 4.25
N ILE A 47 -21.79 0.65 4.61
CA ILE A 47 -21.02 1.75 4.02
C ILE A 47 -20.86 1.54 2.50
N ARG A 48 -20.56 0.31 2.05
CA ARG A 48 -20.49 -0.01 0.61
C ARG A 48 -21.82 0.22 -0.12
N LYS A 49 -22.95 -0.09 0.51
CA LYS A 49 -24.28 0.21 -0.06
C LYS A 49 -24.52 1.71 -0.16
N GLU A 50 -24.15 2.50 0.84
CA GLU A 50 -24.26 3.96 0.79
C GLU A 50 -23.37 4.57 -0.31
N ILE A 51 -22.13 4.10 -0.49
CA ILE A 51 -21.25 4.53 -1.60
C ILE A 51 -21.94 4.30 -2.95
N ARG A 52 -22.51 3.11 -3.18
CA ARG A 52 -23.23 2.79 -4.42
C ARG A 52 -24.44 3.69 -4.64
N LYS A 53 -25.20 4.00 -3.59
CA LYS A 53 -26.33 4.93 -3.69
C LYS A 53 -25.86 6.35 -4.01
N GLU A 54 -24.82 6.82 -3.34
CA GLU A 54 -24.30 8.17 -3.53
C GLU A 54 -23.69 8.35 -4.94
N LEU A 55 -23.02 7.33 -5.48
CA LEU A 55 -22.57 7.31 -6.87
C LEU A 55 -23.74 7.45 -7.85
N LYS A 56 -24.85 6.73 -7.63
CA LYS A 56 -26.05 6.85 -8.48
C LYS A 56 -26.67 8.24 -8.41
N ILE A 57 -26.66 8.87 -7.23
CA ILE A 57 -27.14 10.25 -7.06
C ILE A 57 -26.24 11.20 -7.85
N LYS A 58 -24.92 11.07 -7.71
CA LYS A 58 -23.95 11.86 -8.47
C LYS A 58 -24.12 11.68 -9.98
N GLU A 59 -24.19 10.46 -10.49
CA GLU A 59 -24.45 10.17 -11.90
C GLU A 59 -25.78 10.77 -12.39
N GLY A 60 -26.83 10.69 -11.58
CA GLY A 60 -28.11 11.32 -11.88
C GLY A 60 -28.01 12.84 -11.97
N ALA A 61 -27.28 13.47 -11.06
CA ALA A 61 -27.03 14.92 -11.06
C ALA A 61 -26.20 15.35 -12.27
N GLU A 62 -25.17 14.57 -12.64
CA GLU A 62 -24.36 14.80 -13.84
C GLU A 62 -25.22 14.76 -15.11
N LYS A 63 -26.10 13.76 -15.26
CA LYS A 63 -27.07 13.68 -16.37
C LYS A 63 -28.04 14.85 -16.37
N LEU A 64 -28.52 15.28 -15.20
CA LEU A 64 -29.36 16.48 -15.09
C LEU A 64 -28.59 17.74 -15.52
N ARG A 65 -27.28 17.82 -15.25
CA ARG A 65 -26.44 18.95 -15.69
C ARG A 65 -26.39 19.06 -17.21
N GLU A 66 -26.39 17.94 -17.93
CA GLU A 66 -26.34 17.92 -19.41
C GLU A 66 -27.59 18.52 -20.05
N VAL A 67 -28.76 18.32 -19.42
CA VAL A 67 -30.05 18.78 -19.95
C VAL A 67 -30.51 20.13 -19.38
N ALA A 68 -29.97 20.54 -18.23
CA ALA A 68 -30.25 21.81 -17.58
C ALA A 68 -29.75 23.01 -18.41
N ARG A 69 -30.59 24.05 -18.54
CA ARG A 69 -30.22 25.30 -19.24
C ARG A 69 -30.42 26.57 -18.42
N ASP A 70 -31.29 26.54 -17.43
CA ASP A 70 -31.53 27.67 -16.55
C ASP A 70 -30.44 27.79 -15.49
N ARG A 71 -30.10 29.03 -15.13
CA ARG A 71 -29.01 29.32 -14.18
C ARG A 71 -29.26 28.73 -12.80
N LYS A 72 -30.53 28.63 -12.39
CA LYS A 72 -30.91 28.14 -11.07
C LYS A 72 -30.70 26.62 -10.97
N SER A 73 -31.22 25.85 -11.93
CA SER A 73 -31.02 24.39 -11.96
C SER A 73 -29.55 24.01 -12.06
N LEU A 74 -28.74 24.73 -12.86
CA LEU A 74 -27.30 24.49 -12.94
C LEU A 74 -26.61 24.71 -11.59
N SER A 75 -27.01 25.74 -10.84
CA SER A 75 -26.50 26.00 -9.48
C SER A 75 -26.93 24.92 -8.48
N ASP A 76 -28.19 24.49 -8.54
CA ASP A 76 -28.72 23.44 -7.67
C ASP A 76 -28.02 22.11 -7.94
N VAL A 77 -27.85 21.74 -9.21
CA VAL A 77 -27.11 20.54 -9.66
C VAL A 77 -25.66 20.60 -9.22
N ALA A 78 -24.98 21.75 -9.38
CA ALA A 78 -23.60 21.92 -8.91
C ALA A 78 -23.49 21.72 -7.40
N THR A 79 -24.48 22.18 -6.64
CA THR A 79 -24.54 21.99 -5.18
C THR A 79 -24.73 20.51 -4.83
N ILE A 80 -25.61 19.79 -5.55
CA ILE A 80 -25.81 18.35 -5.36
C ILE A 80 -24.51 17.59 -5.65
N VAL A 81 -23.87 17.83 -6.80
CA VAL A 81 -22.60 17.17 -7.17
C VAL A 81 -21.52 17.42 -6.12
N LYS A 82 -21.41 18.67 -5.62
CA LYS A 82 -20.46 19.01 -4.56
C LYS A 82 -20.74 18.23 -3.27
N LYS A 83 -21.99 18.20 -2.82
CA LYS A 83 -22.40 17.46 -1.61
C LYS A 83 -22.16 15.96 -1.76
N SER A 84 -22.51 15.38 -2.90
CA SER A 84 -22.29 13.95 -3.17
C SER A 84 -20.81 13.60 -3.22
N ASN A 85 -19.94 14.47 -3.76
CA ASN A 85 -18.49 14.27 -3.71
C ASN A 85 -17.96 14.29 -2.28
N SER A 86 -18.40 15.25 -1.45
CA SER A 86 -18.01 15.29 -0.02
C SER A 86 -18.46 14.04 0.71
N LYS A 87 -19.72 13.62 0.55
CA LYS A 87 -20.25 12.42 1.19
C LYS A 87 -19.53 11.15 0.71
N LEU A 88 -19.18 11.04 -0.57
CA LEU A 88 -18.37 9.92 -1.07
C LEU A 88 -16.99 9.89 -0.40
N SER A 89 -16.33 11.04 -0.27
CA SER A 89 -15.02 11.11 0.41
C SER A 89 -15.12 10.64 1.86
N GLU A 90 -16.15 11.08 2.59
CA GLU A 90 -16.40 10.67 3.97
C GLU A 90 -16.65 9.16 4.05
N LEU A 91 -17.55 8.61 3.23
CA LEU A 91 -17.85 7.17 3.21
C LEU A 91 -16.62 6.31 2.85
N HIS A 92 -15.77 6.78 1.94
CA HIS A 92 -14.52 6.09 1.62
C HIS A 92 -13.53 6.11 2.77
N ASN A 93 -13.41 7.24 3.49
CA ASN A 93 -12.57 7.34 4.67
C ASN A 93 -13.06 6.41 5.79
N GLU A 94 -14.36 6.40 6.08
CA GLU A 94 -14.96 5.51 7.09
C GLU A 94 -14.77 4.04 6.74
N LEU A 95 -14.92 3.67 5.46
CA LEU A 95 -14.68 2.31 4.99
C LEU A 95 -13.21 1.92 5.18
N GLN A 96 -12.29 2.81 4.83
CA GLN A 96 -10.85 2.57 4.99
C GLN A 96 -10.46 2.43 6.47
N GLU A 97 -11.02 3.27 7.33
CA GLU A 97 -10.76 3.24 8.76
C GLU A 97 -11.26 1.92 9.39
N LEU A 98 -12.46 1.48 9.00
CA LEU A 98 -13.03 0.21 9.42
C LEU A 98 -12.18 -0.98 8.94
N GLU A 99 -11.77 -0.99 7.66
CA GLU A 99 -10.92 -2.05 7.09
C GLU A 99 -9.53 -2.10 7.77
N SER A 100 -8.95 -0.94 8.11
CA SER A 100 -7.71 -0.86 8.87
C SER A 100 -7.85 -1.46 10.27
N GLN A 101 -8.93 -1.12 10.99
CA GLN A 101 -9.18 -1.66 12.32
C GLN A 101 -9.39 -3.18 12.29
N ILE A 102 -10.07 -3.72 11.27
CA ILE A 102 -10.24 -5.17 11.08
C ILE A 102 -8.86 -5.84 10.93
N ILE A 103 -7.98 -5.31 10.09
CA ILE A 103 -6.64 -5.86 9.87
C ILE A 103 -5.81 -5.85 11.17
N MET A 104 -5.82 -4.73 11.90
CA MET A 104 -5.10 -4.59 13.17
C MET A 104 -5.61 -5.57 14.23
N THR A 105 -6.93 -5.74 14.32
CA THR A 105 -7.56 -6.64 15.30
C THR A 105 -7.35 -8.10 14.94
N GLN A 106 -7.52 -8.47 13.66
CA GLN A 106 -7.34 -9.83 13.17
C GLN A 106 -5.86 -10.27 13.22
N GLY A 107 -4.92 -9.33 13.10
CA GLY A 107 -3.49 -9.59 13.30
C GLY A 107 -3.12 -9.88 14.76
N GLN A 108 -3.96 -9.47 15.72
CA GLN A 108 -3.73 -9.66 17.15
C GLN A 108 -4.43 -10.90 17.74
N THR A 109 -5.43 -11.46 17.04
CA THR A 109 -6.16 -12.67 17.49
C THR A 109 -5.38 -13.98 17.30
N VAL A 110 -4.17 -13.94 16.74
CA VAL A 110 -3.25 -15.10 16.66
C VAL A 110 -2.17 -15.11 17.76
N THR A 111 -2.13 -14.11 18.64
CA THR A 111 -1.16 -14.07 19.75
C THR A 111 -1.84 -13.69 21.06
N SER A 112 -2.69 -14.57 21.56
CA SER A 112 -2.94 -14.71 23.00
C SER A 112 -2.28 -15.99 23.50
N PRO A 113 -0.98 -16.00 23.84
CA PRO A 113 -0.44 -17.09 24.63
C PRO A 113 -0.83 -16.85 26.08
N THR A 114 -1.66 -17.76 26.59
CA THR A 114 -1.67 -18.14 27.99
C THR A 114 -0.25 -18.21 28.54
N ALA A 115 -0.08 -17.67 29.74
CA ALA A 115 1.18 -17.70 30.47
C ALA A 115 1.71 -19.13 30.65
N ALA A 116 2.91 -19.42 30.13
CA ALA A 116 3.91 -20.33 30.71
C ALA A 116 5.20 -20.37 29.86
N ASN A 117 6.28 -19.84 30.43
CA ASN A 117 7.68 -20.28 30.35
C ASN A 117 8.17 -21.02 29.06
N HIS A 118 9.00 -20.37 28.23
CA HIS A 118 10.38 -20.83 27.90
C HIS A 118 11.04 -19.89 26.88
N GLU A 119 12.35 -19.71 27.05
CA GLU A 119 13.28 -18.97 26.18
C GLU A 119 13.30 -19.51 24.74
N HIS A 120 13.21 -18.63 23.73
CA HIS A 120 14.14 -18.58 22.59
C HIS A 120 13.87 -17.37 21.66
N ASP A 121 14.96 -16.81 21.14
CA ASP A 121 15.16 -15.58 20.34
C ASP A 121 14.40 -15.46 18.98
N PRO A 122 14.36 -14.27 18.33
CA PRO A 122 13.38 -13.86 17.32
C PRO A 122 13.84 -14.04 15.86
N VAL A 123 12.90 -14.36 14.94
CA VAL A 123 13.10 -14.12 13.50
C VAL A 123 11.78 -13.78 12.75
N ILE A 124 11.72 -12.51 12.33
CA ILE A 124 11.10 -11.87 11.15
C ILE A 124 10.16 -12.73 10.23
N SER A 125 8.89 -12.30 10.19
CA SER A 125 8.02 -11.97 9.03
C SER A 125 7.98 -12.84 7.75
N MET A 126 6.76 -13.23 7.32
CA MET A 126 6.35 -13.16 5.91
C MET A 126 4.82 -13.22 5.77
N HIS A 127 4.25 -12.12 5.31
CA HIS A 127 2.84 -11.90 4.99
C HIS A 127 2.50 -12.53 3.63
N THR A 128 1.49 -13.41 3.56
CA THR A 128 0.70 -13.59 2.33
C THR A 128 -0.74 -13.99 2.69
N ALA A 129 -1.69 -13.08 2.48
CA ALA A 129 -3.10 -13.45 2.35
C ALA A 129 -3.69 -12.63 1.20
N SER A 130 -4.07 -13.36 0.16
CA SER A 130 -4.56 -12.87 -1.10
C SER A 130 -6.06 -12.58 -1.03
N ILE A 131 -6.39 -11.27 -1.10
CA ILE A 131 -7.32 -10.61 -2.04
C ILE A 131 -8.83 -10.92 -1.99
N THR A 132 -9.65 -9.86 -1.82
CA THR A 132 -10.66 -9.43 -2.82
C THR A 132 -11.08 -7.94 -2.64
N SER A 133 -10.58 -7.09 -3.55
CA SER A 133 -11.21 -5.90 -4.18
C SER A 133 -11.34 -4.53 -3.49
N GLN A 134 -11.05 -3.36 -4.10
CA GLN A 134 -10.28 -2.94 -5.31
C GLN A 134 -10.39 -1.40 -5.52
N ASP A 135 -10.20 -0.54 -4.51
CA ASP A 135 -10.08 0.91 -4.81
C ASP A 135 -9.18 1.71 -3.86
N GLY A 136 -9.35 1.58 -2.54
CA GLY A 136 -8.40 2.17 -1.56
C GLY A 136 -7.08 1.39 -1.48
N SER A 137 -7.17 0.06 -1.61
CA SER A 137 -6.04 -0.81 -1.90
C SER A 137 -5.31 -0.35 -3.14
N LYS A 138 -5.97 0.13 -4.20
CA LYS A 138 -5.24 0.53 -5.41
C LYS A 138 -4.36 1.74 -5.17
N PHE A 139 -4.80 2.75 -4.43
CA PHE A 139 -4.00 3.96 -4.28
C PHE A 139 -2.79 3.78 -3.35
N ALA A 140 -2.96 3.06 -2.23
CA ALA A 140 -1.86 2.73 -1.33
C ALA A 140 -0.93 1.66 -1.90
N ASN A 141 -1.49 0.66 -2.62
CA ASN A 141 -0.66 -0.27 -3.38
C ASN A 141 -0.01 0.42 -4.59
N ASP A 142 -0.62 1.43 -5.22
CA ASP A 142 -0.01 2.22 -6.30
C ASP A 142 1.17 3.02 -5.76
N LEU A 143 1.01 3.69 -4.62
CA LEU A 143 2.12 4.43 -4.01
C LEU A 143 3.27 3.49 -3.62
N ARG A 144 2.94 2.30 -3.10
CA ARG A 144 3.91 1.24 -2.80
C ARG A 144 4.55 0.66 -4.06
N LEU A 145 3.77 0.42 -5.12
CA LEU A 145 4.21 -0.11 -6.41
C LEU A 145 5.18 0.87 -7.09
N VAL A 146 4.82 2.16 -7.14
CA VAL A 146 5.66 3.23 -7.69
C VAL A 146 6.97 3.36 -6.90
N SER A 147 6.93 3.23 -5.57
CA SER A 147 8.14 3.23 -4.74
C SER A 147 9.05 2.04 -5.05
N LEU A 148 8.47 0.84 -5.18
CA LEU A 148 9.20 -0.39 -5.53
C LEU A 148 9.78 -0.34 -6.95
N GLU A 149 9.04 0.18 -7.92
CA GLU A 149 9.54 0.39 -9.29
C GLU A 149 10.70 1.38 -9.34
N LYS A 150 10.62 2.48 -8.57
CA LYS A 150 11.73 3.43 -8.43
C LYS A 150 12.96 2.76 -7.84
N GLN A 151 12.78 1.94 -6.80
CA GLN A 151 13.88 1.21 -6.17
C GLN A 151 14.50 0.20 -7.14
N LEU A 152 13.68 -0.57 -7.87
CA LEU A 152 14.13 -1.50 -8.90
C LEU A 152 14.90 -0.77 -10.02
N ASN A 153 14.44 0.40 -10.45
CA ASN A 153 15.13 1.19 -11.48
C ASN A 153 16.51 1.66 -11.00
N ILE A 154 16.63 2.03 -9.72
CA ILE A 154 17.91 2.36 -9.10
C ILE A 154 18.82 1.14 -9.10
N GLU A 155 18.34 -0.01 -8.65
CA GLU A 155 19.11 -1.27 -8.64
C GLU A 155 19.56 -1.69 -10.04
N GLN A 156 18.69 -1.58 -11.04
CA GLN A 156 19.02 -1.85 -12.43
C GLN A 156 20.09 -0.90 -12.98
N LYS A 157 20.00 0.40 -12.67
CA LYS A 157 21.02 1.38 -13.05
C LYS A 157 22.36 1.12 -12.38
N VAL A 158 22.35 0.74 -11.11
CA VAL A 158 23.56 0.35 -10.36
C VAL A 158 24.17 -0.92 -10.97
N LYS A 159 23.34 -1.94 -11.26
CA LYS A 159 23.76 -3.18 -11.91
C LYS A 159 24.37 -2.92 -13.30
N GLN A 160 23.70 -2.15 -14.14
CA GLN A 160 24.22 -1.79 -15.47
C GLN A 160 25.51 -0.96 -15.36
N GLY A 161 25.61 -0.07 -14.37
CA GLY A 161 26.83 0.68 -14.10
C GLY A 161 28.00 -0.23 -13.72
N ALA A 162 27.74 -1.25 -12.89
CA ALA A 162 28.74 -2.27 -12.55
C ALA A 162 29.12 -3.13 -13.76
N GLU A 163 28.15 -3.53 -14.59
CA GLU A 163 28.41 -4.26 -15.83
C GLU A 163 29.25 -3.45 -16.81
N ASN A 164 28.97 -2.16 -16.99
CA ASN A 164 29.78 -1.27 -17.83
C ASN A 164 31.20 -1.10 -17.29
N MET A 165 31.34 -1.01 -15.96
CA MET A 165 32.65 -0.96 -15.31
C MET A 165 33.45 -2.24 -15.60
N ILE A 166 32.83 -3.41 -15.41
CA ILE A 166 33.47 -4.70 -15.72
C ILE A 166 33.74 -4.83 -17.22
N GLN A 167 32.83 -4.40 -18.09
CA GLN A 167 33.02 -4.47 -19.54
C GLN A 167 34.17 -3.58 -20.00
N SER A 168 34.35 -2.40 -19.43
CA SER A 168 35.51 -1.55 -19.74
C SER A 168 36.84 -2.17 -19.26
N LEU A 169 36.83 -2.88 -18.14
CA LEU A 169 38.00 -3.57 -17.61
C LEU A 169 38.32 -4.87 -18.38
N THR A 170 37.31 -5.55 -18.92
CA THR A 170 37.46 -6.81 -19.67
C THR A 170 37.69 -6.58 -21.17
N SER A 171 37.07 -5.54 -21.75
CA SER A 171 37.21 -5.17 -23.17
C SER A 171 38.43 -4.29 -23.44
N GLY A 172 39.04 -3.69 -22.40
CA GLY A 172 40.33 -2.99 -22.48
C GLY A 172 41.55 -3.90 -22.28
N GLY A 173 41.34 -5.22 -22.15
CA GLY A 173 42.38 -6.20 -21.81
C GLY A 173 43.20 -6.76 -22.97
N ASP A 174 42.87 -6.44 -24.23
CA ASP A 174 43.59 -6.96 -25.41
C ASP A 174 44.33 -5.86 -26.19
N SER A 175 45.31 -5.25 -25.54
CA SER A 175 46.47 -4.69 -26.25
C SER A 175 47.70 -4.62 -25.33
N PHE A 176 48.13 -5.77 -24.80
CA PHE A 176 49.51 -5.90 -24.36
C PHE A 176 50.39 -6.20 -25.59
N PRO A 177 51.32 -5.32 -26.00
CA PRO A 177 52.30 -5.71 -26.98
C PRO A 177 53.22 -6.74 -26.33
N SER A 178 53.11 -7.97 -26.83
CA SER A 178 53.95 -9.10 -26.45
C SER A 178 55.44 -8.74 -26.54
N ARG A 179 56.15 -8.96 -25.44
CA ARG A 179 57.61 -9.00 -25.38
C ARG A 179 58.11 -10.15 -26.25
N ASN A 180 58.51 -9.84 -27.49
CA ASN A 180 59.34 -10.76 -28.27
C ASN A 180 60.81 -10.48 -27.98
N ASN A 181 61.36 -11.30 -27.09
CA ASN A 181 62.80 -11.49 -26.95
C ASN A 181 63.26 -12.43 -28.06
N SER A 182 63.87 -11.88 -29.11
CA SER A 182 64.55 -12.66 -30.15
C SER A 182 66.02 -12.25 -30.21
N THR A 183 66.85 -13.03 -29.50
CA THR A 183 68.29 -13.09 -29.70
C THR A 183 68.58 -13.78 -31.03
N SER A 184 69.16 -13.08 -32.00
CA SER A 184 70.01 -13.72 -33.01
C SER A 184 70.87 -12.71 -33.80
N SER A 185 72.19 -12.87 -33.66
CA SER A 185 73.19 -12.85 -34.74
C SER A 185 73.40 -11.60 -35.62
N ARG A 186 74.52 -10.93 -35.36
CA ARG A 186 75.56 -10.45 -36.32
C ARG A 186 75.13 -10.17 -37.79
N LYS A 187 75.31 -8.93 -38.25
CA LYS A 187 76.26 -8.63 -39.36
C LYS A 187 76.60 -7.14 -39.49
N SER A 188 77.91 -6.94 -39.66
CA SER A 188 78.65 -5.76 -40.13
C SER A 188 78.03 -5.06 -41.36
N SER A 189 78.07 -3.72 -41.37
CA SER A 189 78.34 -2.87 -42.56
C SER A 189 78.27 -1.38 -42.18
N ARG A 190 79.42 -0.75 -41.89
CA ARG A 190 80.00 0.36 -42.68
C ARG A 190 79.02 1.42 -43.22
N GLY A 191 79.24 2.67 -42.80
CA GLY A 191 78.71 3.86 -43.48
C GLY A 191 79.21 5.14 -42.83
N ARG A 192 80.25 5.73 -43.42
CA ARG A 192 81.01 6.90 -42.96
C ARG A 192 80.65 8.10 -43.85
N LYS A 193 80.61 9.31 -43.26
CA LYS A 193 80.57 10.64 -43.91
C LYS A 193 79.25 10.98 -44.63
N THR A 194 78.75 12.21 -44.62
CA THR A 194 79.45 13.51 -44.72
C THR A 194 78.99 14.53 -43.70
#